data_AF-A0A2E6J9W8-F1
#
_entry.id   AF-A0A2E6J9W8-F1
#
_cell.length_a   1.000
_cell.length_b   1.000
_cell.length_c   1.000
_cell.angle_alpha   90.00
_cell.angle_beta   90.00
_cell.angle_gamma   90.00
#
_symmetry.space_group_name_H-M   'P 1'
#
loop_
_entity.id
_entity.type
_entity.pdbx_description
1 polymer ?
#
loop_
_entity_poly.entity_id
_entity_poly.type
_entity_poly.pdbx_seq_one_letter_code
_entity_poly.pdbx_strand_id
1 'polypeptide(L)'
;MDLIGLYKDMVVNGYERTDGSKVTSTYNDFELRKFRAICKTHLQREDIETVLDYGGGGSDWDAPSFEPSTNESAKQFFRVKDVCTYEPARDLLEKRKSDCVVCMDVLEHIHISDVPKVVNELFSLSKRLLLVNVACYKAAALLPTGDNAHITVRSPDWWKGMIDAISINYDEIEVVLICSQTYSSGVVFEAFRFRDWNETEGFSAPYNYQAFGAK
;
A
#
# COMPACT_ATOMS: atom_id res chain seq x y z
N MET A 1 7.68 -18.54 13.22
CA MET A 1 8.51 -18.15 12.07
C MET A 1 8.69 -16.65 12.16
N ASP A 2 9.93 -16.16 12.17
CA ASP A 2 10.19 -14.72 12.15
C ASP A 2 10.09 -14.21 10.71
N LEU A 3 8.92 -13.70 10.36
CA LEU A 3 8.61 -13.29 8.99
C LEU A 3 9.39 -12.04 8.57
N ILE A 4 9.63 -11.10 9.50
CA ILE A 4 10.48 -9.93 9.23
C ILE A 4 11.91 -10.39 8.98
N GLY A 5 12.41 -11.36 9.75
CA GLY A 5 13.71 -11.98 9.50
C GLY A 5 13.88 -12.54 8.09
N LEU A 6 12.84 -13.16 7.52
CA LEU A 6 12.86 -13.65 6.14
C LEU A 6 12.96 -12.50 5.11
N TYR A 7 12.20 -11.43 5.31
CA TYR A 7 12.26 -10.28 4.41
C TYR A 7 13.59 -9.51 4.53
N LYS A 8 14.18 -9.45 5.73
CA LYS A 8 15.55 -8.92 5.93
C LYS A 8 16.59 -9.76 5.18
N ASP A 9 16.47 -11.08 5.21
CA ASP A 9 17.34 -11.96 4.44
C ASP A 9 17.22 -11.67 2.94
N MET A 10 16.00 -11.49 2.42
CA MET A 10 15.77 -11.13 1.03
C MET A 10 16.41 -9.78 0.64
N VAL A 11 16.40 -8.78 1.54
CA VAL A 11 17.08 -7.49 1.33
C VAL A 11 18.59 -7.66 1.13
N VAL A 12 19.21 -8.54 1.91
CA VAL A 12 20.67 -8.73 1.92
C VAL A 12 21.13 -9.69 0.84
N ASN A 13 20.41 -10.80 0.66
CA ASN A 13 20.85 -11.95 -0.13
C ASN A 13 20.10 -12.10 -1.46
N GLY A 14 19.12 -11.24 -1.70
CA GLY A 14 18.21 -11.37 -2.81
C GLY A 14 17.14 -12.44 -2.60
N TYR A 15 16.36 -12.73 -3.63
CA TYR A 15 15.35 -13.79 -3.60
C TYR A 15 15.28 -14.57 -4.91
N GLU A 16 14.79 -15.80 -4.82
CA GLU A 16 14.45 -16.63 -5.98
C GLU A 16 13.04 -16.30 -6.47
N ARG A 17 12.82 -16.47 -7.76
CA ARG A 17 11.53 -16.30 -8.40
C ARG A 17 10.94 -17.64 -8.79
N THR A 18 9.62 -17.65 -9.00
CA THR A 18 8.88 -18.83 -9.45
C THR A 18 9.32 -19.36 -10.83
N ASP A 19 10.03 -18.54 -11.62
CA ASP A 19 10.61 -18.94 -12.92
C ASP A 19 12.06 -19.50 -12.80
N GLY A 20 12.58 -19.63 -11.57
CA GLY A 20 13.93 -20.09 -11.29
C GLY A 20 15.02 -19.01 -11.40
N SER A 21 14.67 -17.77 -11.76
CA SER A 21 15.62 -16.66 -11.77
C SER A 21 15.88 -16.12 -10.35
N LYS A 22 17.03 -15.47 -10.15
CA LYS A 22 17.40 -14.83 -8.87
C LYS A 22 17.48 -13.32 -9.05
N VAL A 23 16.85 -12.57 -8.14
CA VAL A 23 16.97 -11.12 -8.02
C VAL A 23 17.94 -10.81 -6.89
N THR A 24 18.98 -10.02 -7.16
CA THR A 24 20.03 -9.69 -6.17
C THR A 24 19.93 -8.27 -5.61
N SER A 25 19.16 -7.39 -6.25
CA SER A 25 18.90 -6.02 -5.79
C SER A 25 17.40 -5.86 -5.60
N THR A 26 16.97 -5.83 -4.34
CA THR A 26 15.56 -6.03 -3.96
C THR A 26 14.98 -4.79 -3.28
N TYR A 27 13.66 -4.64 -3.36
CA TYR A 27 12.89 -3.59 -2.68
C TYR A 27 13.43 -2.19 -2.99
N ASN A 28 13.73 -1.90 -4.25
CA ASN A 28 14.15 -0.57 -4.71
C ASN A 28 13.07 0.12 -5.52
N ASP A 29 11.96 -0.57 -5.78
CA ASP A 29 10.84 -0.02 -6.53
C ASP A 29 10.01 0.89 -5.62
N PHE A 30 9.50 1.97 -6.21
CA PHE A 30 8.55 2.86 -5.55
C PHE A 30 7.14 2.48 -5.99
N GLU A 31 6.50 1.57 -5.26
CA GLU A 31 5.24 0.92 -5.68
C GLU A 31 4.09 1.91 -5.91
N LEU A 32 3.99 2.96 -5.10
CA LEU A 32 3.01 4.05 -5.27
C LEU A 32 3.05 4.68 -6.68
N ARG A 33 4.21 4.67 -7.36
CA ARG A 33 4.39 5.26 -8.70
C ARG A 33 3.45 4.66 -9.74
N LYS A 34 3.12 3.37 -9.63
CA LYS A 34 2.17 2.67 -10.52
C LYS A 34 0.76 3.27 -10.41
N PHE A 35 0.40 3.71 -9.21
CA PHE A 35 -0.91 4.26 -8.86
C PHE A 35 -0.94 5.79 -8.85
N ARG A 36 0.16 6.47 -9.22
CA ARG A 36 0.31 7.92 -9.06
C ARG A 36 -0.85 8.75 -9.62
N ALA A 37 -1.44 8.34 -10.75
CA ALA A 37 -2.57 9.05 -11.35
C ALA A 37 -3.84 8.96 -10.48
N ILE A 38 -4.11 7.76 -9.92
CA ILE A 38 -5.23 7.53 -8.99
C ILE A 38 -4.95 8.26 -7.68
N CYS A 39 -3.76 8.11 -7.11
CA CYS A 39 -3.43 8.72 -5.82
C CYS A 39 -3.37 10.25 -5.90
N LYS A 40 -3.03 10.84 -7.06
CA LYS A 40 -2.94 12.31 -7.23
C LYS A 40 -4.25 13.02 -6.88
N THR A 41 -5.40 12.46 -7.24
CA THR A 41 -6.71 13.08 -6.98
C THR A 41 -7.02 13.19 -5.50
N HIS A 42 -6.40 12.37 -4.66
CA HIS A 42 -6.58 12.35 -3.21
C HIS A 42 -5.43 13.04 -2.46
N LEU A 43 -4.19 12.92 -2.94
CA LEU A 43 -3.02 13.48 -2.26
C LEU A 43 -2.83 14.99 -2.46
N GLN A 44 -3.29 15.57 -3.57
CA GLN A 44 -3.12 17.01 -3.84
C GLN A 44 -4.10 17.92 -3.09
N ARG A 45 -4.71 17.44 -2.00
CA ARG A 45 -5.57 18.24 -1.12
C ARG A 45 -4.73 19.12 -0.21
N GLU A 46 -5.18 20.35 0.07
CA GLU A 46 -4.44 21.31 0.91
C GLU A 46 -4.26 20.83 2.36
N ASP A 47 -5.12 19.92 2.83
CA ASP A 47 -5.07 19.35 4.16
C ASP A 47 -4.20 18.07 4.26
N ILE A 48 -3.47 17.72 3.21
CA ILE A 48 -2.54 16.57 3.18
C ILE A 48 -1.11 17.09 2.99
N GLU A 49 -0.40 17.32 4.09
CA GLU A 49 0.98 17.83 4.05
C GLU A 49 2.02 16.79 4.49
N THR A 50 1.61 15.83 5.30
CA THR A 50 2.47 14.78 5.86
C THR A 50 2.03 13.38 5.41
N VAL A 51 3.00 12.55 4.99
CA VAL A 51 2.77 11.15 4.61
C VAL A 51 3.58 10.21 5.50
N LEU A 52 2.97 9.12 5.94
CA LEU A 52 3.68 7.92 6.37
C LEU A 52 3.66 6.91 5.23
N ASP A 53 4.84 6.56 4.73
CA ASP A 53 5.05 5.51 3.72
C ASP A 53 5.29 4.17 4.43
N TYR A 54 4.20 3.40 4.60
CA TYR A 54 4.19 2.17 5.39
C TYR A 54 4.57 0.98 4.51
N GLY A 55 5.72 0.38 4.80
CA GLY A 55 6.36 -0.64 3.95
C GLY A 55 6.94 -0.04 2.68
N GLY A 56 7.53 1.15 2.76
CA GLY A 56 7.96 1.91 1.60
C GLY A 56 9.14 1.31 0.82
N GLY A 57 9.74 0.20 1.27
CA GLY A 57 10.84 -0.45 0.59
C GLY A 57 12.03 0.49 0.37
N GLY A 58 12.31 0.78 -0.89
CA GLY A 58 13.40 1.67 -1.33
C GLY A 58 12.88 2.95 -1.97
N SER A 59 11.63 3.32 -1.68
CA SER A 59 11.00 4.54 -2.21
C SER A 59 11.81 5.77 -1.83
N ASP A 60 12.23 6.53 -2.85
CA ASP A 60 12.83 7.84 -2.68
C ASP A 60 11.82 8.91 -3.12
N TRP A 61 11.31 9.66 -2.14
CA TRP A 61 10.30 10.68 -2.32
C TRP A 61 10.86 12.00 -2.85
N ASP A 62 12.18 12.18 -2.79
CA ASP A 62 12.92 13.37 -3.23
C ASP A 62 13.62 13.14 -4.58
N ALA A 63 13.84 11.87 -4.98
CA ALA A 63 14.42 11.53 -6.26
C ALA A 63 13.63 12.13 -7.45
N PRO A 64 14.34 12.62 -8.48
CA PRO A 64 13.70 13.15 -9.67
C PRO A 64 13.02 12.04 -10.48
N SER A 65 12.30 12.46 -11.53
CA SER A 65 11.67 11.55 -12.50
C SER A 65 10.63 10.61 -11.87
N PHE A 66 10.06 10.93 -10.71
CA PHE A 66 8.89 10.22 -10.18
C PHE A 66 7.73 10.31 -11.16
N GLU A 67 7.44 11.52 -11.64
CA GLU A 67 6.61 11.77 -12.82
C GLU A 67 7.53 12.00 -14.03
N PRO A 68 7.63 11.04 -14.97
CA PRO A 68 8.55 11.13 -16.09
C PRO A 68 8.29 12.33 -17.01
N SER A 69 7.03 12.77 -17.15
CA SER A 69 6.67 13.87 -18.06
C SER A 69 7.09 15.25 -17.57
N THR A 70 7.19 15.46 -16.25
CA THR A 70 7.54 16.74 -15.61
C THR A 70 8.89 16.70 -14.90
N ASN A 71 9.48 15.51 -14.76
CA ASN A 71 10.68 15.24 -13.98
C ASN A 71 10.52 15.54 -12.47
N GLU A 72 9.29 15.71 -11.98
CA GLU A 72 9.00 15.98 -10.58
C GLU A 72 9.36 14.78 -9.69
N SER A 73 9.77 15.06 -8.46
CA SER A 73 9.81 14.08 -7.37
C SER A 73 8.41 13.74 -6.87
N ALA A 74 8.27 12.68 -6.06
CA ALA A 74 6.96 12.33 -5.50
C ALA A 74 6.40 13.43 -4.60
N LYS A 75 7.24 14.06 -3.77
CA LYS A 75 6.83 15.21 -2.94
C LYS A 75 6.30 16.36 -3.79
N GLN A 76 6.99 16.70 -4.88
CA GLN A 76 6.55 17.76 -5.80
C GLN A 76 5.25 17.39 -6.49
N PHE A 77 5.19 16.19 -7.09
CA PHE A 77 4.03 15.71 -7.83
C PHE A 77 2.77 15.63 -6.95
N PHE A 78 2.89 15.17 -5.71
CA PHE A 78 1.76 15.05 -4.78
C PHE A 78 1.55 16.27 -3.89
N ARG A 79 2.45 17.27 -3.91
CA ARG A 79 2.45 18.46 -3.02
C ARG A 79 2.57 18.13 -1.54
N VAL A 80 3.28 17.05 -1.22
CA VAL A 80 3.55 16.60 0.15
C VAL A 80 4.82 17.27 0.67
N LYS A 81 4.79 17.79 1.90
CA LYS A 81 5.91 18.52 2.51
C LYS A 81 6.87 17.61 3.25
N ASP A 82 6.34 16.65 4.01
CA ASP A 82 7.11 15.78 4.89
C ASP A 82 6.68 14.32 4.74
N VAL A 83 7.67 13.42 4.76
CA VAL A 83 7.46 11.98 4.60
C VAL A 83 8.27 11.24 5.65
N CYS A 84 7.60 10.34 6.37
CA CYS A 84 8.23 9.35 7.23
C CYS A 84 8.10 7.99 6.55
N THR A 85 9.21 7.28 6.33
CA THR A 85 9.20 5.92 5.76
C THR A 85 9.36 4.89 6.86
N TYR A 86 8.43 3.96 6.94
CA TYR A 86 8.52 2.77 7.78
C TYR A 86 8.83 1.56 6.89
N GLU A 87 9.96 0.91 7.10
CA GLU A 87 10.39 -0.28 6.38
C GLU A 87 11.16 -1.22 7.33
N PRO A 88 10.45 -2.17 7.98
CA PRO A 88 11.06 -3.02 9.01
C PRO A 88 12.12 -3.97 8.45
N ALA A 89 12.07 -4.34 7.17
CA ALA A 89 13.11 -5.16 6.55
C ALA A 89 14.43 -4.40 6.32
N ARG A 90 14.43 -3.07 6.48
CA ARG A 90 15.60 -2.19 6.41
C ARG A 90 15.88 -1.43 7.72
N ASP A 91 15.30 -1.90 8.83
CA ASP A 91 15.44 -1.28 10.16
C ASP A 91 14.96 0.19 10.25
N LEU A 92 14.09 0.62 9.34
CA LEU A 92 13.39 1.90 9.42
C LEU A 92 12.10 1.72 10.22
N LEU A 93 12.20 1.90 11.55
CA LEU A 93 11.13 1.53 12.49
C LEU A 93 10.26 2.69 12.98
N GLU A 94 10.60 3.94 12.61
CA GLU A 94 9.79 5.10 13.00
C GLU A 94 8.41 5.02 12.33
N LYS A 95 7.35 5.18 13.13
CA LYS A 95 5.98 5.38 12.66
C LYS A 95 5.49 6.72 13.16
N ARG A 96 5.26 7.66 12.25
CA ARG A 96 4.70 8.98 12.56
C ARG A 96 3.25 9.03 12.15
N LYS A 97 2.38 9.49 13.05
CA LYS A 97 0.98 9.78 12.69
C LYS A 97 0.95 10.94 11.70
N SER A 98 0.38 10.71 10.52
CA SER A 98 0.47 11.61 9.35
C SER A 98 -0.91 11.93 8.80
N ASP A 99 -1.01 12.99 7.99
CA ASP A 99 -2.26 13.37 7.34
C ASP A 99 -2.76 12.25 6.42
N CYS A 100 -1.82 11.63 5.70
CA CYS A 100 -2.02 10.43 4.92
C CYS A 100 -1.09 9.29 5.35
N VAL A 101 -1.61 8.06 5.39
CA VAL A 101 -0.79 6.84 5.35
C VAL A 101 -0.93 6.21 3.97
N VAL A 102 0.19 5.90 3.32
CA VAL A 102 0.22 5.08 2.10
C VAL A 102 0.75 3.70 2.46
N CYS A 103 0.10 2.65 1.96
CA CYS A 103 0.48 1.26 2.19
C CYS A 103 0.32 0.51 0.87
N MET A 104 1.43 0.27 0.18
CA MET A 104 1.45 -0.24 -1.20
C MET A 104 2.18 -1.58 -1.24
N ASP A 105 1.48 -2.66 -1.59
CA ASP A 105 2.02 -4.02 -1.66
C ASP A 105 2.69 -4.48 -0.35
N VAL A 106 1.93 -4.42 0.75
CA VAL A 106 2.39 -4.81 2.11
C VAL A 106 1.46 -5.84 2.76
N LEU A 107 0.14 -5.64 2.72
CA LEU A 107 -0.81 -6.43 3.51
C LEU A 107 -0.85 -7.92 3.11
N GLU A 108 -0.57 -8.23 1.85
CA GLU A 108 -0.43 -9.59 1.32
C GLU A 108 0.80 -10.35 1.86
N HIS A 109 1.77 -9.61 2.41
CA HIS A 109 2.95 -10.13 3.08
C HIS A 109 2.73 -10.36 4.57
N ILE A 110 1.60 -9.93 5.14
CA ILE A 110 1.31 -10.07 6.57
C ILE A 110 0.64 -11.42 6.82
N HIS A 111 1.03 -12.11 7.89
CA HIS A 111 0.37 -13.36 8.29
C HIS A 111 -1.10 -13.08 8.63
N ILE A 112 -2.02 -13.93 8.18
CA ILE A 112 -3.46 -13.65 8.26
C ILE A 112 -3.98 -13.31 9.67
N SER A 113 -3.38 -13.87 10.72
CA SER A 113 -3.76 -13.57 12.12
C SER A 113 -3.42 -12.14 12.55
N ASP A 114 -2.41 -11.53 11.91
CA ASP A 114 -1.93 -10.20 12.24
C ASP A 114 -2.54 -9.11 11.35
N VAL A 115 -3.16 -9.48 10.22
CA VAL A 115 -3.81 -8.55 9.29
C VAL A 115 -4.76 -7.58 10.00
N PRO A 116 -5.72 -8.02 10.85
CA PRO A 116 -6.62 -7.08 11.51
C PRO A 116 -5.88 -6.05 12.38
N LYS A 117 -4.81 -6.48 13.07
CA LYS A 117 -3.99 -5.61 13.91
C LYS A 117 -3.23 -4.58 13.08
N VAL A 118 -2.62 -5.00 11.97
CA VAL A 118 -1.88 -4.09 11.07
C VAL A 118 -2.83 -3.10 10.40
N VAL A 119 -3.99 -3.55 9.90
CA VAL A 119 -4.99 -2.65 9.32
C VAL A 119 -5.46 -1.62 10.36
N ASN A 120 -5.77 -2.04 11.59
CA ASN A 120 -6.12 -1.10 12.66
C ASN A 120 -4.98 -0.10 12.95
N GLU A 121 -3.72 -0.54 12.90
CA GLU A 121 -2.58 0.35 13.06
C GLU A 121 -2.50 1.40 11.94
N LEU A 122 -2.68 1.01 10.67
CA LEU A 122 -2.72 1.94 9.53
C LEU A 122 -3.77 3.04 9.72
N PHE A 123 -4.98 2.67 10.18
CA PHE A 123 -6.02 3.64 10.53
C PHE A 123 -5.58 4.55 11.69
N SER A 124 -5.02 3.97 12.77
CA SER A 124 -4.60 4.75 13.94
C SER A 124 -3.52 5.80 13.64
N LEU A 125 -2.67 5.52 12.64
CA LEU A 125 -1.59 6.38 12.14
C LEU A 125 -2.04 7.37 11.06
N SER A 126 -3.25 7.23 10.54
CA SER A 126 -3.86 8.15 9.59
C SER A 126 -4.64 9.24 10.33
N LYS A 127 -4.55 10.49 9.90
CA LYS A 127 -5.42 11.58 10.40
C LYS A 127 -6.60 11.84 9.47
N ARG A 128 -6.41 11.73 8.15
CA ARG A 128 -7.42 12.13 7.16
C ARG A 128 -7.60 11.14 6.02
N LEU A 129 -6.51 10.56 5.53
CA LEU A 129 -6.50 9.71 4.35
C LEU A 129 -5.70 8.42 4.59
N LEU A 130 -6.25 7.29 4.16
CA LEU A 130 -5.58 6.01 4.11
C LEU A 130 -5.63 5.50 2.66
N LEU A 131 -4.47 5.43 2.02
CA LEU A 131 -4.29 4.91 0.65
C LEU A 131 -3.68 3.52 0.72
N VAL A 132 -4.41 2.51 0.25
CA VAL A 132 -3.98 1.12 0.29
C VAL A 132 -4.05 0.51 -1.08
N ASN A 133 -2.96 -0.15 -1.50
CA ASN A 133 -3.01 -1.16 -2.55
C ASN A 133 -2.58 -2.51 -1.97
N VAL A 134 -3.33 -3.57 -2.30
CA VAL A 134 -3.00 -4.96 -1.92
C VAL A 134 -3.00 -5.86 -3.15
N ALA A 135 -1.94 -6.63 -3.35
CA ALA A 135 -1.92 -7.67 -4.37
C ALA A 135 -2.82 -8.86 -3.99
N CYS A 136 -3.86 -9.08 -4.79
CA CYS A 136 -4.78 -10.21 -4.74
C CYS A 136 -4.30 -11.40 -5.59
N TYR A 137 -2.99 -11.47 -5.87
CA TYR A 137 -2.36 -12.53 -6.67
C TYR A 137 -1.04 -12.96 -6.04
N LYS A 138 -0.50 -14.09 -6.49
CA LYS A 138 0.78 -14.62 -5.99
C LYS A 138 1.96 -13.78 -6.48
N ALA A 139 2.95 -13.57 -5.62
CA ALA A 139 4.19 -12.89 -5.99
C ALA A 139 4.96 -13.70 -7.02
N ALA A 140 5.81 -13.04 -7.80
CA ALA A 140 6.88 -13.74 -8.49
C ALA A 140 7.99 -14.18 -7.52
N ALA A 141 8.17 -13.48 -6.39
CA ALA A 141 9.20 -13.74 -5.40
C ALA A 141 8.85 -14.90 -4.46
N LEU A 142 9.87 -15.67 -4.08
CA LEU A 142 9.81 -16.70 -3.06
C LEU A 142 10.56 -16.24 -1.80
N LEU A 143 10.04 -16.63 -0.63
CA LEU A 143 10.72 -16.52 0.64
C LEU A 143 11.92 -17.49 0.69
N PRO A 144 12.89 -17.29 1.58
CA PRO A 144 13.99 -18.24 1.80
C PRO A 144 13.52 -19.66 2.17
N THR A 145 12.29 -19.83 2.65
CA THR A 145 11.66 -21.13 2.92
C THR A 145 11.19 -21.86 1.66
N GLY A 146 11.15 -21.18 0.51
CA GLY A 146 10.55 -21.65 -0.74
C GLY A 146 9.06 -21.32 -0.88
N ASP A 147 8.41 -20.82 0.18
CA ASP A 147 7.03 -20.35 0.12
C ASP A 147 6.90 -19.07 -0.73
N ASN A 148 5.71 -18.79 -1.25
CA ASN A 148 5.48 -17.55 -1.98
C ASN A 148 5.53 -16.33 -1.05
N ALA A 149 6.18 -15.24 -1.48
CA ALA A 149 6.31 -14.02 -0.68
C ALA A 149 4.96 -13.36 -0.34
N HIS A 150 3.93 -13.51 -1.18
CA HIS A 150 2.55 -13.15 -0.85
C HIS A 150 1.90 -14.32 -0.10
N ILE A 151 2.07 -14.30 1.22
CA ILE A 151 1.59 -15.37 2.12
C ILE A 151 0.09 -15.27 2.39
N THR A 152 -0.50 -14.08 2.28
CA THR A 152 -1.94 -13.84 2.47
C THR A 152 -2.55 -13.29 1.18
N VAL A 153 -2.90 -14.19 0.26
CA VAL A 153 -3.63 -13.85 -0.97
C VAL A 153 -5.13 -14.04 -0.75
N ARG A 154 -5.91 -12.96 -0.92
CA ARG A 154 -7.37 -12.92 -0.75
C ARG A 154 -8.01 -12.10 -1.86
N SER A 155 -9.30 -12.28 -2.10
CA SER A 155 -10.04 -11.53 -3.12
C SER A 155 -10.20 -10.06 -2.74
N PRO A 156 -10.46 -9.16 -3.70
CA PRO A 156 -10.81 -7.76 -3.43
C PRO A 156 -11.92 -7.62 -2.39
N ASP A 157 -12.99 -8.42 -2.47
CA ASP A 157 -14.12 -8.36 -1.54
C ASP A 157 -13.72 -8.70 -0.10
N TRP A 158 -12.78 -9.63 0.09
CA TRP A 158 -12.28 -9.98 1.42
C TRP A 158 -11.49 -8.81 2.04
N TRP A 159 -10.64 -8.17 1.23
CA TRP A 159 -9.90 -6.98 1.67
C TRP A 159 -10.83 -5.81 1.96
N LYS A 160 -11.84 -5.58 1.12
CA LYS A 160 -12.89 -4.57 1.36
C LYS A 160 -13.60 -4.83 2.68
N GLY A 161 -14.07 -6.06 2.91
CA GLY A 161 -14.72 -6.42 4.18
C GLY A 161 -13.82 -6.26 5.41
N MET A 162 -12.53 -6.60 5.29
CA MET A 162 -11.54 -6.41 6.37
C MET A 162 -11.35 -4.92 6.70
N ILE A 163 -11.16 -4.08 5.67
CA ILE A 163 -10.98 -2.64 5.81
C ILE A 163 -12.26 -2.00 6.37
N ASP A 164 -13.43 -2.38 5.87
CA ASP A 164 -14.73 -1.87 6.29
C ASP A 164 -14.99 -2.14 7.76
N ALA A 165 -14.80 -3.39 8.19
CA ALA A 165 -15.04 -3.80 9.58
C ALA A 165 -14.18 -3.00 10.58
N ILE A 166 -12.98 -2.57 10.17
CA ILE A 166 -12.08 -1.78 11.02
C ILE A 166 -12.40 -0.29 10.93
N SER A 167 -12.79 0.20 9.74
CA SER A 167 -13.12 1.61 9.50
C SER A 167 -14.26 2.15 10.38
N ILE A 168 -15.12 1.25 10.91
CA ILE A 168 -16.16 1.57 11.90
C ILE A 168 -15.60 2.36 13.10
N ASN A 169 -14.35 2.09 13.49
CA ASN A 169 -13.70 2.75 14.62
C ASN A 169 -13.05 4.10 14.25
N TYR A 170 -13.13 4.52 12.98
CA TYR A 170 -12.39 5.63 12.38
C TYR A 170 -13.26 6.37 11.35
N ASP A 171 -14.38 6.95 11.81
CA ASP A 171 -15.44 7.46 10.95
C ASP A 171 -15.05 8.60 10.00
N GLU A 172 -14.04 9.41 10.35
CA GLU A 172 -13.59 10.55 9.53
C GLU A 172 -12.50 10.24 8.50
N ILE A 173 -11.86 9.06 8.56
CA ILE A 173 -10.74 8.73 7.68
C ILE A 173 -11.27 8.31 6.32
N GLU A 174 -10.89 9.05 5.28
CA GLU A 174 -11.15 8.65 3.89
C GLU A 174 -10.23 7.50 3.51
N VAL A 175 -10.80 6.47 2.92
CA VAL A 175 -10.08 5.28 2.46
C VAL A 175 -10.15 5.20 0.96
N VAL A 176 -8.99 5.02 0.34
CA VAL A 176 -8.85 4.67 -1.06
C VAL A 176 -8.24 3.28 -1.10
N LEU A 177 -9.08 2.28 -1.45
CA LEU A 177 -8.68 0.89 -1.52
C LEU A 177 -8.55 0.44 -2.97
N ILE A 178 -7.34 0.02 -3.30
CA ILE A 178 -6.97 -0.59 -4.57
C ILE A 178 -6.63 -2.06 -4.31
N CYS A 179 -7.16 -2.95 -5.14
CA CYS A 179 -6.93 -4.38 -5.04
C CYS A 179 -6.42 -4.87 -6.38
N SER A 180 -5.09 -5.00 -6.50
CA SER A 180 -4.43 -5.45 -7.71
C SER A 180 -4.71 -6.93 -7.94
N GLN A 181 -5.32 -7.30 -9.07
CA GLN A 181 -5.57 -8.70 -9.42
C GLN A 181 -4.50 -9.26 -10.36
N THR A 182 -3.73 -8.37 -10.97
CA THR A 182 -2.53 -8.63 -11.75
C THR A 182 -1.53 -7.49 -11.49
N TYR A 183 -0.37 -7.54 -12.14
CA TYR A 183 0.61 -6.45 -12.06
C TYR A 183 0.09 -5.09 -12.57
N SER A 184 -0.86 -5.07 -13.50
CA SER A 184 -1.31 -3.85 -14.21
C SER A 184 -2.83 -3.66 -14.25
N SER A 185 -3.58 -4.44 -13.48
CA SER A 185 -5.03 -4.30 -13.42
C SER A 185 -5.61 -4.87 -12.14
N GLY A 186 -6.76 -4.34 -11.76
CA GLY A 186 -7.46 -4.76 -10.56
C GLY A 186 -8.74 -3.96 -10.33
N VAL A 187 -9.18 -3.96 -9.08
CA VAL A 187 -10.37 -3.25 -8.63
C VAL A 187 -9.95 -2.00 -7.88
N VAL A 188 -10.58 -0.88 -8.20
CA VAL A 188 -10.50 0.35 -7.42
C VAL A 188 -11.88 0.57 -6.82
N PHE A 189 -11.98 0.47 -5.51
CA PHE A 189 -13.22 0.80 -4.82
C PHE A 189 -13.42 2.30 -4.83
N GLU A 190 -14.67 2.76 -4.88
CA GLU A 190 -14.96 4.18 -4.70
C GLU A 190 -14.44 4.62 -3.32
N ALA A 191 -13.80 5.78 -3.25
CA ALA A 191 -13.25 6.29 -2.00
C ALA A 191 -14.38 6.52 -1.00
N PHE A 192 -14.16 6.17 0.27
CA PHE A 192 -15.22 6.20 1.27
C PHE A 192 -14.72 6.63 2.65
N ARG A 193 -15.59 7.26 3.45
CA ARG A 193 -15.44 7.38 4.90
C ARG A 193 -16.54 6.59 5.56
N PHE A 194 -16.24 5.93 6.69
CA PHE A 194 -17.29 5.20 7.39
C PHE A 194 -18.46 6.09 7.85
N ARG A 195 -18.22 7.37 8.16
CA ARG A 195 -19.32 8.32 8.45
C ARG A 195 -20.34 8.42 7.31
N ASP A 196 -19.87 8.45 6.06
CA ASP A 196 -20.72 8.59 4.87
C ASP A 196 -21.61 7.35 4.70
N TRP A 197 -21.18 6.17 5.18
CA TRP A 197 -21.98 4.95 5.15
C TRP A 197 -23.19 4.99 6.08
N ASN A 198 -23.08 5.66 7.23
CA ASN A 198 -24.23 5.84 8.12
C ASN A 198 -25.33 6.71 7.47
N GLU A 199 -25.01 7.41 6.38
CA GLU A 199 -25.90 8.33 5.69
C GLU A 199 -26.46 7.75 4.37
N THR A 200 -26.02 6.56 3.93
CA THR A 200 -26.46 5.94 2.66
C THR A 200 -27.54 4.86 2.86
N GLU A 201 -28.52 4.81 1.93
CA GLU A 201 -29.53 3.74 1.91
C GLU A 201 -28.92 2.41 1.41
N GLY A 202 -29.17 1.33 2.14
CA GLY A 202 -28.90 -0.05 1.66
C GLY A 202 -27.51 -0.62 1.95
N PHE A 203 -26.58 0.15 2.52
CA PHE A 203 -25.25 -0.32 2.97
C PHE A 203 -24.46 -1.12 1.90
N SER A 204 -24.56 -0.75 0.61
CA SER A 204 -23.82 -1.40 -0.49
C SER A 204 -22.62 -0.57 -0.98
N ALA A 205 -21.47 -1.21 -1.26
CA ALA A 205 -20.28 -0.56 -1.83
C ALA A 205 -20.29 -0.65 -3.37
N PRO A 206 -20.45 0.46 -4.11
CA PRO A 206 -20.10 0.48 -5.52
C PRO A 206 -18.57 0.32 -5.70
N TYR A 207 -18.16 -0.32 -6.79
CA TYR A 207 -16.76 -0.42 -7.19
C TYR A 207 -16.64 -0.40 -8.71
N ASN A 208 -15.47 0.02 -9.20
CA ASN A 208 -15.18 0.05 -10.62
C ASN A 208 -13.96 -0.81 -10.93
N TYR A 209 -14.02 -1.56 -12.03
CA TYR A 209 -12.83 -2.21 -12.57
C TYR A 209 -12.00 -1.18 -13.34
N GLN A 210 -10.70 -1.10 -13.05
CA GLN A 210 -9.82 -0.14 -13.69
C GLN A 210 -8.46 -0.76 -14.00
N ALA A 211 -7.98 -0.53 -15.23
CA ALA A 211 -6.58 -0.82 -15.59
C ALA A 211 -5.69 0.33 -15.10
N PHE A 212 -4.52 0.02 -14.52
CA PHE A 212 -3.56 1.01 -14.02
C PHE A 212 -2.13 0.60 -14.40
N GLY A 213 -1.27 1.59 -14.63
CA GLY A 213 0.06 1.42 -15.23
C GLY A 213 0.07 1.87 -16.71
N ALA A 214 0.97 2.78 -17.05
CA ALA A 214 1.22 3.15 -18.44
C ALA A 214 2.04 2.05 -19.12
N LYS A 215 1.79 1.81 -20.42
CA LYS A 215 2.74 1.10 -21.28
C LYS A 215 4.00 1.93 -21.47
#